data_AF-A0A840SIN7-F1
#
_entry.id   AF-A0A840SIN7-F1
#
_cell.length_a   1.000
_cell.length_b   1.000
_cell.length_c   1.000
_cell.angle_alpha   90.00
_cell.angle_beta   90.00
_cell.angle_gamma   90.00
#
_symmetry.space_group_name_H-M   'P 1'
#
loop_
_entity.id
_entity.type
_entity.pdbx_description
1 polymer ?
#
loop_
_entity_poly.entity_id
_entity_poly.type
_entity_poly.pdbx_seq_one_letter_code
_entity_poly.pdbx_strand_id
1 'polypeptide(L)'
;MCLIITVVMAAAFSVLYAAFKKTGRFVKSFSLAALMFWSAALMWSVDGINAVLHGEAFFDLSREDLVLGGIIALLGTCVFLISMLIEVRRLNQYNSQHE
;
A
#
# COMPACT_ATOMS: atom_id res chain seq x y z
N MET A 1 -13.60 6.20 -6.53
CA MET A 1 -13.45 5.99 -5.05
C MET A 1 -12.13 5.32 -4.71
N CYS A 2 -11.52 4.65 -5.69
CA CYS A 2 -10.24 3.98 -5.57
C CYS A 2 -9.08 4.91 -5.14
N LEU A 3 -9.03 6.14 -5.66
CA LEU A 3 -8.00 7.14 -5.29
C LEU A 3 -8.00 7.43 -3.79
N ILE A 4 -9.17 7.68 -3.20
CA ILE A 4 -9.29 7.99 -1.76
C ILE A 4 -8.81 6.80 -0.92
N ILE A 5 -9.25 5.59 -1.26
CA ILE A 5 -8.88 4.37 -0.52
C ILE A 5 -7.37 4.11 -0.60
N THR A 6 -6.78 4.24 -1.79
CA THR A 6 -5.34 4.01 -1.99
C THR A 6 -4.49 5.06 -1.28
N VAL A 7 -4.90 6.32 -1.27
CA VAL A 7 -4.22 7.39 -0.49
C VAL A 7 -4.32 7.13 1.02
N VAL A 8 -5.49 6.76 1.53
CA VAL A 8 -5.68 6.45 2.95
C VAL A 8 -4.81 5.26 3.37
N MET A 9 -4.76 4.20 2.56
CA MET A 9 -3.87 3.05 2.81
C MET A 9 -2.39 3.45 2.75
N ALA A 10 -1.98 4.24 1.76
CA ALA A 10 -0.61 4.75 1.64
C ALA A 10 -0.19 5.55 2.87
N ALA A 11 -1.07 6.44 3.35
CA ALA A 11 -0.84 7.23 4.55
C ALA A 11 -0.75 6.33 5.80
N ALA A 12 -1.68 5.37 5.97
CA ALA A 12 -1.66 4.44 7.09
C ALA A 12 -0.37 3.62 7.15
N PHE A 13 0.05 3.01 6.02
CA PHE A 13 1.30 2.26 5.95
C PHE A 13 2.54 3.13 6.13
N SER A 14 2.51 4.40 5.69
CA SER A 14 3.60 5.36 5.92
C SER A 14 3.73 5.74 7.40
N VAL A 15 2.61 5.94 8.09
CA VAL A 15 2.59 6.20 9.54
C VAL A 15 3.06 4.98 10.32
N LEU A 16 2.58 3.78 9.97
CA LEU A 16 3.06 2.53 10.56
C LEU A 16 4.56 2.36 10.34
N TYR A 17 5.05 2.58 9.12
CA TYR A 17 6.49 2.56 8.83
C TYR A 17 7.26 3.53 9.74
N ALA A 18 6.80 4.77 9.87
CA ALA A 18 7.45 5.78 10.72
C ALA A 18 7.44 5.39 12.22
N ALA A 19 6.34 4.80 12.70
CA ALA A 19 6.22 4.34 14.08
C ALA A 19 7.16 3.15 14.38
N PHE A 20 7.18 2.14 13.49
CA PHE A 20 7.99 0.94 13.65
C PHE A 20 9.48 1.13 13.30
N LYS A 21 9.83 2.18 12.55
CA LYS A 21 11.23 2.54 12.24
C LYS A 21 12.08 2.72 13.50
N LYS A 22 11.50 3.25 14.59
CA LYS A 22 12.20 3.43 15.87
C LYS A 22 12.47 2.11 16.60
N THR A 23 11.69 1.06 16.32
CA THR A 23 11.74 -0.22 17.02
C THR A 23 12.74 -1.20 16.38
N GLY A 24 13.35 -0.84 15.25
CA GLY A 24 14.42 -1.61 14.58
C GLY A 24 14.00 -2.95 13.96
N ARG A 25 12.70 -3.32 14.02
CA ARG A 25 12.18 -4.60 13.51
C ARG A 25 11.27 -4.36 12.30
N PHE A 26 11.41 -5.20 11.27
CA PHE A 26 10.47 -5.35 10.14
C PHE A 26 10.24 -4.14 9.23
N VAL A 27 11.18 -3.20 9.15
CA VAL A 27 10.98 -1.93 8.44
C VAL A 27 10.82 -2.07 6.92
N LYS A 28 11.36 -3.12 6.30
CA LYS A 28 11.40 -3.21 4.83
C LYS A 28 10.03 -3.54 4.25
N SER A 29 9.30 -4.47 4.85
CA SER A 29 7.94 -4.83 4.39
C SER A 29 6.96 -3.66 4.48
N PHE A 30 7.01 -2.86 5.55
CA PHE A 30 6.15 -1.66 5.68
C PHE A 30 6.49 -0.60 4.62
N SER A 31 7.78 -0.37 4.35
CA SER A 31 8.19 0.58 3.30
C SER A 31 7.72 0.12 1.92
N LEU A 32 7.81 -1.17 1.62
CA LEU A 32 7.36 -1.73 0.34
C LEU A 32 5.85 -1.55 0.18
N ALA A 33 5.06 -1.89 1.20
CA ALA A 33 3.61 -1.70 1.17
C ALA A 33 3.22 -0.22 1.00
N ALA A 34 3.87 0.69 1.72
CA ALA A 34 3.64 2.13 1.56
C ALA A 34 3.91 2.59 0.12
N LEU A 35 5.02 2.17 -0.49
CA LEU A 35 5.36 2.52 -1.88
C LEU A 35 4.38 1.93 -2.90
N MET A 36 3.87 0.72 -2.67
CA MET A 36 2.85 0.11 -3.53
C MET A 36 1.56 0.93 -3.52
N PHE A 37 1.08 1.32 -2.33
CA PHE A 37 -0.13 2.13 -2.23
C PHE A 37 0.07 3.56 -2.74
N TRP A 38 1.25 4.17 -2.56
CA TRP A 38 1.58 5.46 -3.17
C TRP A 38 1.62 5.39 -4.70
N SER A 39 2.17 4.31 -5.27
CA SER A 39 2.18 4.09 -6.72
C SER A 39 0.76 3.95 -7.28
N ALA A 40 -0.11 3.20 -6.57
CA ALA A 40 -1.51 3.09 -6.93
C ALA A 40 -2.22 4.45 -6.85
N ALA A 41 -2.02 5.21 -5.78
CA ALA A 41 -2.60 6.55 -5.63
C ALA A 41 -2.16 7.51 -6.75
N LEU A 42 -0.90 7.43 -7.19
CA LEU A 42 -0.39 8.22 -8.31
C LEU A 42 -1.07 7.83 -9.62
N MET A 43 -1.17 6.53 -9.92
CA MET A 43 -1.90 6.02 -11.10
C MET A 43 -3.33 6.56 -11.14
N TRP A 44 -4.08 6.44 -10.04
CA TRP A 44 -5.45 6.94 -9.96
C TRP A 44 -5.54 8.47 -10.03
N SER A 45 -4.51 9.19 -9.56
CA SER A 45 -4.45 10.65 -9.70
C SER A 45 -4.29 11.07 -11.17
N VAL A 46 -3.46 10.35 -11.94
CA VAL A 46 -3.31 10.60 -13.39
C VAL A 46 -4.63 10.31 -14.12
N ASP A 47 -5.32 9.23 -13.75
CA ASP A 47 -6.63 8.89 -14.30
C ASP A 47 -7.69 9.96 -14.00
N GLY A 48 -7.74 10.46 -12.76
CA GLY A 48 -8.62 11.57 -12.38
C GLY A 48 -8.32 12.88 -13.11
N ILE A 49 -7.03 13.20 -13.35
CA ILE A 49 -6.66 14.36 -14.19
C ILE A 49 -7.17 14.16 -15.63
N ASN A 50 -6.99 12.97 -16.19
CA ASN A 50 -7.45 12.65 -17.55
C ASN A 50 -8.98 12.75 -17.67
N ALA A 51 -9.72 12.29 -16.66
CA ALA A 51 -11.18 12.42 -16.60
C ALA A 51 -11.63 13.89 -16.64
N VAL A 52 -11.00 14.75 -15.83
CA VAL A 52 -11.29 16.20 -15.82
C VAL A 52 -11.02 16.84 -17.18
N LEU A 53 -9.94 16.45 -17.85
CA LEU A 53 -9.61 16.96 -19.19
C LEU A 53 -10.66 16.59 -20.25
N HIS A 54 -11.39 15.49 -20.05
CA HIS A 54 -12.48 15.04 -20.93
C HIS A 54 -13.86 15.57 -20.50
N GLY A 55 -13.92 16.43 -19.47
CA GLY A 55 -15.17 17.01 -18.96
C GLY A 55 -15.91 16.13 -17.96
N GLU A 56 -15.28 15.06 -17.48
CA GLU A 56 -15.82 14.20 -16.43
C GLU A 56 -15.38 14.67 -15.02
N ALA A 57 -15.94 14.06 -13.98
CA ALA A 57 -15.58 14.38 -12.61
C ALA A 57 -14.20 13.81 -12.24
N PHE A 58 -13.41 14.56 -11.46
CA PHE A 58 -12.10 14.10 -10.96
C PHE A 58 -12.20 12.84 -10.09
N PHE A 59 -13.26 12.77 -9.29
CA PHE A 59 -13.58 11.59 -8.51
C PHE A 59 -14.67 10.82 -9.24
N ASP A 60 -14.32 9.64 -9.75
CA ASP A 60 -15.33 8.67 -10.13
C ASP A 60 -15.95 8.08 -8.86
N LEU A 61 -17.26 8.26 -8.65
CA LEU A 61 -17.99 7.70 -7.50
C LEU A 61 -18.77 6.42 -7.88
N SER A 62 -18.46 5.82 -9.03
CA SER A 62 -19.07 4.57 -9.46
C SER A 62 -18.86 3.44 -8.44
N ARG A 63 -19.87 2.56 -8.34
CA ARG A 63 -19.82 1.36 -7.49
C ARG A 63 -18.75 0.37 -7.97
N GLU A 64 -18.49 0.33 -9.26
CA GLU A 64 -17.45 -0.52 -9.87
C GLU A 64 -16.07 -0.13 -9.36
N ASP A 65 -15.85 1.18 -9.27
CA ASP A 65 -14.60 1.80 -8.87
C ASP A 65 -14.31 1.65 -7.36
N LEU A 66 -15.38 1.57 -6.56
CA LEU A 66 -15.31 1.18 -5.14
C LEU A 66 -14.86 -0.28 -4.97
N VAL A 67 -15.43 -1.21 -5.76
CA VAL A 67 -15.06 -2.63 -5.71
C VAL A 67 -13.60 -2.80 -6.10
N LEU A 68 -13.16 -2.09 -7.15
CA LEU A 68 -11.78 -2.12 -7.61
C LEU A 68 -10.80 -1.62 -6.54
N GLY A 69 -11.13 -0.51 -5.87
CA GLY A 69 -10.35 0.00 -4.73
C GLY A 69 -10.28 -0.98 -3.57
N GLY A 70 -11.37 -1.68 -3.27
CA GLY A 70 -11.41 -2.75 -2.27
C GLY A 70 -10.50 -3.93 -2.63
N ILE A 71 -10.50 -4.35 -3.89
CA ILE A 71 -9.62 -5.44 -4.39
C ILE A 71 -8.15 -5.03 -4.28
N ILE A 72 -7.80 -3.81 -4.68
CA ILE A 72 -6.43 -3.30 -4.59
C ILE A 72 -5.97 -3.25 -3.13
N ALA A 73 -6.82 -2.77 -2.21
CA ALA A 73 -6.54 -2.75 -0.79
C ALA A 73 -6.31 -4.17 -0.23
N LEU A 74 -7.16 -5.14 -0.61
CA LEU A 74 -7.04 -6.53 -0.20
C LEU A 74 -5.74 -7.15 -0.71
N LEU A 75 -5.46 -7.05 -2.00
CA LEU A 75 -4.26 -7.62 -2.63
C LEU A 75 -2.98 -6.97 -2.09
N GLY A 76 -2.95 -5.64 -1.94
CA GLY A 76 -1.82 -4.94 -1.35
C GLY A 76 -1.55 -5.37 0.10
N THR A 77 -2.61 -5.62 0.87
CA THR A 77 -2.50 -6.16 2.24
C THR A 77 -1.97 -7.59 2.22
N CYS A 78 -2.44 -8.44 1.31
CA CYS A 78 -1.91 -9.80 1.15
C CYS A 78 -0.41 -9.80 0.81
N VAL A 79 0.02 -8.95 -0.13
CA VAL A 79 1.44 -8.82 -0.48
C VAL A 79 2.26 -8.34 0.71
N PHE A 80 1.75 -7.38 1.49
CA PHE A 80 2.38 -6.94 2.73
C PHE A 80 2.54 -8.09 3.73
N LEU A 81 1.48 -8.85 3.99
CA LEU A 81 1.52 -9.99 4.92
C LEU A 81 2.52 -11.06 4.50
N ILE A 82 2.55 -11.40 3.20
CA ILE A 82 3.52 -12.36 2.65
C ILE A 82 4.94 -11.82 2.80
N SER A 83 5.16 -10.55 2.45
CA SER A 83 6.48 -9.90 2.57
C SER A 83 6.96 -9.91 4.03
N MET A 84 6.07 -9.60 4.96
CA MET A 84 6.34 -9.62 6.39
C MET A 84 6.70 -11.03 6.87
N LEU A 85 5.93 -12.06 6.47
CA LEU A 85 6.23 -13.45 6.81
C LEU A 85 7.60 -13.91 6.28
N ILE A 86 7.95 -13.51 5.05
CA ILE A 86 9.26 -13.82 4.46
C ILE A 86 10.38 -13.09 5.22
N GLU A 87 10.17 -11.84 5.62
CA GLU A 87 11.14 -11.07 6.41
C GLU A 87 11.34 -11.69 7.81
N VAL A 88 10.27 -12.11 8.49
CA VAL A 88 10.31 -12.84 9.77
C VAL A 88 11.10 -14.14 9.64
N ARG A 89 10.79 -14.95 8.64
CA ARG A 89 11.49 -16.23 8.42
C ARG A 89 12.98 -16.03 8.17
N ARG A 90 13.37 -15.03 7.36
CA ARG A 90 14.78 -14.73 7.08
C ARG A 90 15.55 -14.33 8.33
N LEU A 91 14.97 -13.50 9.19
CA LEU A 91 15.61 -13.11 10.45
C LEU A 91 15.77 -14.29 11.41
N ASN A 92 14.77 -15.16 11.49
CA ASN A 92 14.84 -16.32 12.37
C ASN A 92 15.96 -17.29 11.93
N GLN A 93 16.12 -17.52 10.62
CA GLN A 93 17.21 -18.33 10.08
C GLN A 93 18.59 -17.73 10.36
N TYR A 94 18.73 -16.40 10.23
CA TYR A 94 19.99 -15.72 10.54
C TYR A 94 20.40 -15.87 12.01
N ASN A 95 19.45 -15.72 12.94
CA ASN A 95 19.73 -15.91 14.36
C ASN A 95 20.15 -17.35 14.70
N SER A 96 19.50 -18.36 14.12
CA SER A 96 19.84 -19.77 14.35
C SER A 96 21.22 -20.21 13.81
N GLN A 97 21.86 -19.43 12.93
CA GLN A 97 23.23 -19.70 12.45
C GLN A 97 24.32 -19.02 13.29
N HIS A 98 23.92 -18.10 14.19
CA HIS A 98 24.84 -17.29 14.99
C HIS A 98 24.71 -17.53 16.50
N GLU A 99 23.92 -18.54 16.91
CA GLU A 99 23.93 -19.15 18.25
C GLU A 99 24.83 -20.39 18.27
#